data_AF-A0A646RRL1-F1
#
_entry.id   AF-A0A646RRL1-F1
#
_cell.length_a   1.000
_cell.length_b   1.000
_cell.length_c   1.000
_cell.angle_alpha   90.00
_cell.angle_beta   90.00
_cell.angle_gamma   90.00
#
_symmetry.space_group_name_H-M   'P 1'
#
loop_
_entity.id
_entity.type
_entity.pdbx_description
1 polymer ?
#
loop_
_entity_poly.entity_id
_entity_poly.type
_entity_poly.pdbx_seq_one_letter_code
_entity_poly.pdbx_strand_id
1 'polypeptide(L)'
;SAGGSTCAEHRAVSYNEIDGSLYKEKELIFPPELVLRKNLPLKLHGFGGIRWYRPLELKHLLDLKLLYPTAKLVVGNTEVGIEINFKSAQYPILISVSHVPELNVLNIKENGLEIGSSVRLTRLQEVLEEVIAERETHETSSCRAISDQLKWFAGKQVKNVASVGGNICTASPISDLNPLWMAARADFHIIDSKGNIRTVHAKDFFLGYRKVDLAQGEILHSIFLPWSRHFEFVKEFKQSHR
;
A
#
# COMPACT_ATOMS: atom_id res chain seq x y z
N SER A 1 11.12 66.72 38.68
CA SER A 1 12.27 65.86 38.34
C SER A 1 11.75 64.58 37.71
N ALA A 2 12.24 64.33 36.49
CA ALA A 2 12.26 63.11 35.66
C ALA A 2 11.37 61.91 36.04
N GLY A 3 10.68 61.23 35.12
CA GLY A 3 10.71 61.24 33.67
C GLY A 3 9.80 60.13 33.17
N GLY A 4 8.85 60.44 32.28
CA GLY A 4 7.99 59.46 31.63
C GLY A 4 8.62 59.01 30.33
N SER A 5 9.40 57.93 30.38
CA SER A 5 9.89 57.23 29.20
C SER A 5 8.72 56.53 28.51
N THR A 6 8.25 57.08 27.39
CA THR A 6 7.39 56.37 26.44
C THR A 6 8.15 55.18 25.88
N CYS A 7 7.87 53.98 26.39
CA CYS A 7 8.26 52.74 25.73
C CYS A 7 7.44 52.63 24.44
N ALA A 8 8.03 53.04 23.32
CA ALA A 8 7.48 52.72 22.02
C ALA A 8 7.46 51.20 21.89
N GLU A 9 6.27 50.61 21.72
CA GLU A 9 6.14 49.21 21.36
C GLU A 9 6.81 48.99 19.99
N HIS A 10 8.05 48.55 20.01
CA HIS A 10 8.74 48.09 18.82
C HIS A 10 8.12 46.76 18.40
N ARG A 11 7.09 46.83 17.54
CA ARG A 11 6.59 45.65 16.82
C ARG A 11 7.72 45.17 15.91
N ALA A 12 8.14 43.92 16.08
CA ALA A 12 9.09 43.28 15.18
C ALA A 12 8.48 43.27 13.77
N VAL A 13 9.02 44.12 12.89
CA VAL A 13 8.64 44.12 11.48
C VAL A 13 9.30 42.90 10.85
N SER A 14 8.52 41.84 10.66
CA SER A 14 8.92 40.73 9.80
C SER A 14 9.08 41.27 8.38
N TYR A 15 10.29 41.15 7.82
CA TYR A 15 10.61 41.49 6.43
C TYR A 15 10.08 40.42 5.44
N ASN A 16 8.98 39.77 5.79
CA ASN A 16 8.35 38.74 4.99
C ASN A 16 6.88 39.15 4.81
N GLU A 17 6.47 39.44 3.57
CA GLU A 17 5.10 39.87 3.21
C GLU A 17 4.03 38.77 3.39
N ILE A 18 4.36 37.70 4.11
CA ILE A 18 3.53 36.51 4.27
C ILE A 18 3.45 36.23 5.76
N ASP A 19 2.33 36.56 6.40
CA ASP A 19 2.14 36.33 7.84
C ASP A 19 1.91 34.83 8.18
N GLY A 20 1.82 33.98 7.15
CA GLY A 20 1.48 32.56 7.28
C GLY A 20 -0.03 32.28 7.25
N SER A 21 -0.89 33.31 7.22
CA SER A 21 -2.35 33.20 7.12
C SER A 21 -2.87 32.81 5.73
N LEU A 22 -2.07 33.01 4.67
CA LEU A 22 -2.49 32.80 3.29
C LEU A 22 -1.48 31.92 2.54
N TYR A 23 -1.85 30.67 2.29
CA TYR A 23 -1.26 29.88 1.22
C TYR A 23 -1.68 30.52 -0.11
N LYS A 24 -0.81 31.34 -0.71
CA LYS A 24 -1.07 31.91 -2.05
C LYS A 24 -1.22 30.75 -3.05
N GLU A 25 -2.21 30.84 -3.93
CA GLU A 25 -2.53 29.95 -5.08
C GLU A 25 -1.42 29.92 -6.16
N LYS A 26 -0.15 29.85 -5.78
CA LYS A 26 1.01 29.81 -6.68
C LYS A 26 1.64 28.42 -6.72
N GLU A 27 0.81 27.38 -6.68
CA GLU A 27 1.28 26.02 -6.93
C GLU A 27 1.67 25.88 -8.40
N LEU A 28 2.67 25.03 -8.66
CA LEU A 28 3.04 24.71 -10.03
C LEU A 28 1.88 23.97 -10.71
N ILE A 29 1.54 24.38 -11.94
CA ILE A 29 0.57 23.65 -12.73
C ILE A 29 1.09 22.24 -13.02
N PHE A 30 0.19 21.25 -13.04
CA PHE A 30 0.54 19.92 -13.51
C PHE A 30 0.88 19.98 -15.02
N PRO A 31 2.01 19.42 -15.48
CA PRO A 31 2.42 19.52 -16.88
C PRO A 31 1.34 19.01 -17.86
N PRO A 32 0.85 19.84 -18.80
CA PRO A 32 -0.22 19.46 -19.73
C PRO A 32 0.11 18.21 -20.56
N GLU A 33 1.38 18.00 -20.91
CA GLU A 33 1.86 16.84 -21.66
C GLU A 33 1.65 15.53 -20.90
N LEU A 34 1.70 15.57 -19.56
CA LEU A 34 1.46 14.40 -18.72
C LEU A 34 -0.03 14.07 -18.58
N VAL A 35 -0.92 15.06 -18.70
CA VAL A 35 -2.38 14.84 -18.72
C VAL A 35 -2.80 14.09 -19.98
N LEU A 36 -2.20 14.43 -21.12
CA LEU A 36 -2.51 13.82 -22.42
C LEU A 36 -1.79 12.49 -22.67
N ARG A 37 -0.89 12.10 -21.76
CA ARG A 37 -0.06 10.91 -21.94
C ARG A 37 -0.91 9.64 -21.89
N LYS A 38 -0.82 8.83 -22.95
CA LYS A 38 -1.34 7.46 -22.94
C LYS A 38 -0.40 6.55 -22.14
N ASN A 39 -0.97 5.74 -21.25
CA ASN A 39 -0.21 4.68 -20.58
C ASN A 39 0.17 3.61 -21.61
N LEU A 40 1.47 3.33 -21.71
CA LEU A 40 2.01 2.27 -22.55
C LEU A 40 2.68 1.20 -21.68
N PRO A 41 2.61 -0.09 -22.06
CA PRO A 41 3.43 -1.11 -21.42
C PRO A 41 4.90 -0.76 -21.61
N LEU A 42 5.73 -1.04 -20.59
CA LEU A 42 7.16 -0.72 -20.64
C LEU A 42 8.00 -1.98 -20.52
N LYS A 43 9.13 -1.97 -21.23
CA LYS A 43 10.23 -2.93 -21.10
C LYS A 43 11.53 -2.14 -21.09
N LEU A 44 12.23 -2.16 -19.96
CA LEU A 44 13.48 -1.44 -19.75
C LEU A 44 14.61 -2.44 -19.48
N HIS A 45 15.82 -2.06 -19.90
CA HIS A 45 17.05 -2.79 -19.60
C HIS A 45 17.91 -1.91 -18.70
N GLY A 46 18.38 -2.48 -17.60
CA GLY A 46 19.29 -1.84 -16.65
C GLY A 46 20.69 -2.44 -16.71
N PHE A 47 21.59 -1.84 -15.93
CA PHE A 47 22.94 -2.37 -15.73
C PHE A 47 22.91 -3.81 -15.18
N GLY A 48 23.95 -4.59 -15.49
CA GLY A 48 24.03 -5.99 -15.06
C GLY A 48 23.00 -6.92 -15.70
N GLY A 49 22.37 -6.51 -16.81
CA GLY A 49 21.41 -7.34 -17.54
C GLY A 49 20.02 -7.41 -16.91
N ILE A 50 19.74 -6.55 -15.91
CA ILE A 50 18.42 -6.47 -15.28
C ILE A 50 17.38 -6.05 -16.32
N ARG A 51 16.24 -6.75 -16.34
CA ARG A 51 15.08 -6.39 -17.17
C ARG A 51 13.92 -6.02 -16.29
N TRP A 52 13.29 -4.89 -16.59
CA TRP A 52 12.13 -4.39 -15.87
C TRP A 52 10.94 -4.27 -16.81
N TYR A 53 9.81 -4.85 -16.42
CA TYR A 53 8.58 -4.87 -17.20
C TYR A 53 7.47 -4.15 -16.45
N ARG A 54 6.61 -3.43 -17.17
CA ARG A 54 5.35 -2.87 -16.65
C ARG A 54 4.20 -3.25 -17.58
N PRO A 55 3.50 -4.36 -17.34
CA PRO A 55 2.25 -4.67 -18.03
C PRO A 55 1.15 -3.67 -17.60
N LEU A 56 0.15 -3.52 -18.46
CA LEU A 56 -1.07 -2.73 -18.18
C LEU A 56 -2.34 -3.59 -18.10
N GLU A 57 -2.21 -4.88 -18.39
CA GLU A 57 -3.32 -5.85 -18.38
C GLU A 57 -2.90 -7.06 -17.54
N LEU A 58 -3.86 -7.64 -16.82
CA LEU A 58 -3.61 -8.83 -16.00
C LEU A 58 -3.09 -9.99 -16.85
N LYS A 59 -3.64 -10.21 -18.04
CA LYS A 59 -3.18 -11.26 -18.96
C LYS A 59 -1.68 -11.15 -19.26
N HIS A 60 -1.19 -9.96 -19.59
CA HIS A 60 0.23 -9.74 -19.86
C HIS A 60 1.12 -9.97 -18.62
N LEU A 61 0.61 -9.66 -17.41
CA LEU A 61 1.31 -10.00 -16.17
C LEU A 61 1.41 -11.52 -15.99
N LEU A 62 0.32 -12.25 -16.21
CA LEU A 62 0.30 -13.71 -16.09
C LEU A 62 1.22 -14.37 -17.12
N ASP A 63 1.21 -13.90 -18.37
CA ASP A 63 2.13 -14.34 -19.43
C ASP A 63 3.60 -14.11 -19.03
N LEU A 64 3.93 -12.94 -18.46
CA LEU A 64 5.27 -12.65 -17.95
C LEU A 64 5.66 -13.54 -16.78
N LYS A 65 4.72 -13.86 -15.89
CA LYS A 65 4.94 -14.78 -14.77
C LYS A 65 5.09 -16.23 -15.21
N LEU A 66 4.41 -16.63 -16.28
CA LEU A 66 4.61 -17.94 -16.91
C LEU A 66 6.02 -18.03 -17.53
N LEU A 67 6.42 -17.00 -18.26
CA LEU A 67 7.72 -16.94 -18.94
C LEU A 67 8.89 -16.80 -17.95
N TYR A 68 8.69 -16.05 -16.87
CA TYR A 68 9.69 -15.80 -15.83
C TYR A 68 9.13 -16.09 -14.44
N PRO A 69 9.00 -17.37 -14.05
CA PRO A 69 8.33 -17.70 -12.79
C PRO A 69 9.02 -17.17 -11.53
N THR A 70 10.33 -16.99 -11.60
CA THR A 70 11.15 -16.41 -10.52
C THR A 70 11.21 -14.87 -10.56
N ALA A 71 10.55 -14.21 -11.52
CA ALA A 71 10.54 -12.76 -11.60
C ALA A 71 9.96 -12.15 -10.33
N LYS A 72 10.65 -11.14 -9.78
CA LYS A 72 10.21 -10.47 -8.56
C LYS A 72 9.18 -9.42 -8.93
N LEU A 73 8.01 -9.49 -8.29
CA LEU A 73 6.98 -8.46 -8.45
C LEU A 73 7.34 -7.24 -7.62
N VAL A 74 7.11 -6.06 -8.19
CA VAL A 74 7.41 -4.78 -7.55
C VAL A 74 6.20 -3.87 -7.62
N VAL A 75 5.88 -3.21 -6.51
CA VAL A 75 4.91 -2.11 -6.50
C VAL A 75 5.57 -0.83 -5.98
N GLY A 76 5.70 -0.69 -4.65
CA GLY A 76 6.37 0.47 -4.04
C GLY A 76 7.87 0.35 -3.84
N ASN A 77 8.46 -0.82 -4.12
CA ASN A 77 9.88 -1.14 -3.92
C ASN A 77 10.39 -1.01 -2.46
N THR A 78 9.50 -0.85 -1.46
CA THR A 78 9.87 -0.59 -0.06
C THR A 78 10.53 -1.78 0.65
N GLU A 79 10.29 -3.02 0.18
CA GLU A 79 11.04 -4.20 0.64
C GLU A 79 12.09 -4.64 -0.40
N VAL A 80 11.71 -4.72 -1.69
CA VAL A 80 12.61 -5.20 -2.76
C VAL A 80 13.88 -4.34 -2.85
N GLY A 81 13.77 -3.02 -2.67
CA GLY A 81 14.93 -2.14 -2.61
C GLY A 81 15.84 -2.43 -1.40
N ILE A 82 15.27 -2.81 -0.26
CA ILE A 82 16.05 -3.20 0.92
C ILE A 82 16.77 -4.54 0.68
N GLU A 83 16.08 -5.51 0.09
CA GLU A 83 16.66 -6.81 -0.27
C GLU A 83 17.86 -6.65 -1.21
N ILE A 84 17.73 -5.82 -2.26
CA ILE A 84 18.81 -5.57 -3.21
C ILE A 84 19.96 -4.81 -2.55
N ASN A 85 19.68 -3.69 -1.88
CA ASN A 85 20.72 -2.77 -1.41
C ASN A 85 21.44 -3.25 -0.13
N PHE A 86 20.74 -3.98 0.75
CA PHE A 86 21.26 -4.33 2.08
C PHE A 86 21.35 -5.84 2.34
N LYS A 87 20.69 -6.67 1.52
CA LYS A 87 20.75 -8.14 1.65
C LYS A 87 21.41 -8.84 0.47
N SER A 88 22.01 -8.07 -0.45
CA SER A 88 22.67 -8.56 -1.67
C SER A 88 21.78 -9.46 -2.54
N ALA A 89 20.45 -9.28 -2.48
CA ALA A 89 19.53 -10.04 -3.31
C ALA A 89 19.67 -9.64 -4.78
N GLN A 90 19.64 -10.64 -5.68
CA GLN A 90 19.74 -10.41 -7.12
C GLN A 90 18.44 -10.81 -7.82
N TYR A 91 17.79 -9.82 -8.44
CA TYR A 91 16.56 -10.02 -9.20
C TYR A 91 16.78 -9.60 -10.65
N PRO A 92 17.16 -10.53 -11.54
CA PRO A 92 17.45 -10.20 -12.94
C PRO A 92 16.19 -9.77 -13.70
N ILE A 93 15.01 -10.21 -13.27
CA ILE A 93 13.72 -9.86 -13.86
C ILE A 93 12.82 -9.24 -12.79
N LEU A 94 12.38 -8.01 -13.03
CA LEU A 94 11.46 -7.26 -12.20
C LEU A 94 10.19 -6.97 -12.99
N ILE A 95 9.03 -7.17 -12.39
CA ILE A 95 7.74 -6.86 -13.00
C ILE A 95 6.99 -5.90 -12.10
N SER A 96 6.76 -4.67 -12.58
CA SER A 96 5.90 -3.72 -11.88
C SER A 96 4.43 -4.01 -12.15
N VAL A 97 3.71 -4.31 -11.08
CA VAL A 97 2.27 -4.64 -11.13
C VAL A 97 1.39 -3.45 -10.74
N SER A 98 2.00 -2.28 -10.60
CA SER A 98 1.35 -1.06 -10.11
C SER A 98 0.26 -0.53 -11.03
N HIS A 99 0.31 -0.83 -12.34
CA HIS A 99 -0.61 -0.32 -13.36
C HIS A 99 -1.60 -1.36 -13.89
N VAL A 100 -1.66 -2.54 -13.26
CA VAL A 100 -2.66 -3.56 -13.61
C VAL A 100 -3.97 -3.20 -12.88
N PRO A 101 -5.05 -2.85 -13.59
CA PRO A 101 -6.28 -2.33 -12.97
C PRO A 101 -6.89 -3.28 -11.94
N GLU A 102 -6.95 -4.57 -12.25
CA GLU A 102 -7.55 -5.61 -11.42
C GLU A 102 -6.86 -5.73 -10.05
N LEU A 103 -5.56 -5.44 -9.99
CA LEU A 103 -4.79 -5.44 -8.73
C LEU A 103 -4.93 -4.12 -7.94
N ASN A 104 -5.58 -3.10 -8.48
CA ASN A 104 -5.80 -1.81 -7.81
C ASN A 104 -7.29 -1.57 -7.47
N VAL A 105 -8.12 -2.60 -7.59
CA VAL A 105 -9.53 -2.56 -7.23
C VAL A 105 -9.69 -2.30 -5.72
N LEU A 106 -10.68 -1.48 -5.36
CA LEU A 106 -11.17 -1.29 -4.00
C LEU A 106 -12.69 -1.22 -4.06
N ASN A 107 -13.35 -2.34 -3.77
CA ASN A 107 -14.79 -2.47 -3.94
C ASN A 107 -15.45 -2.82 -2.60
N ILE A 108 -16.34 -1.95 -2.14
CA ILE A 108 -17.23 -2.23 -1.01
C ILE A 108 -18.33 -3.16 -1.50
N LYS A 109 -18.41 -4.36 -0.94
CA LYS A 109 -19.46 -5.35 -1.23
C LYS A 109 -20.44 -5.43 -0.07
N GLU A 110 -21.54 -6.13 -0.28
CA GLU A 110 -22.55 -6.38 0.75
C GLU A 110 -21.94 -7.13 1.96
N ASN A 111 -21.03 -8.07 1.72
CA ASN A 111 -20.47 -8.98 2.71
C ASN A 111 -19.03 -8.68 3.15
N GLY A 112 -18.35 -7.71 2.54
CA GLY A 112 -16.96 -7.37 2.85
C GLY A 112 -16.36 -6.33 1.92
N LEU A 113 -15.08 -6.03 2.14
CA LEU A 113 -14.26 -5.18 1.29
C LEU A 113 -13.36 -6.04 0.41
N GLU A 114 -13.43 -5.87 -0.91
CA GLU A 114 -12.45 -6.43 -1.84
C GLU A 114 -11.32 -5.43 -2.10
N ILE A 115 -10.08 -5.87 -1.89
CA ILE A 115 -8.87 -5.06 -1.94
C ILE A 115 -7.88 -5.70 -2.90
N GLY A 116 -7.57 -5.04 -4.01
CA GLY A 116 -6.55 -5.48 -4.95
C GLY A 116 -5.15 -5.48 -4.31
N SER A 117 -4.30 -6.43 -4.69
CA SER A 117 -3.00 -6.61 -4.04
C SER A 117 -2.01 -5.45 -4.28
N SER A 118 -2.18 -4.67 -5.34
CA SER A 118 -1.38 -3.48 -5.66
C SER A 118 -1.84 -2.20 -4.99
N VAL A 119 -3.00 -2.20 -4.31
CA VAL A 119 -3.56 -1.04 -3.59
C VAL A 119 -2.53 -0.48 -2.60
N ARG A 120 -2.39 0.86 -2.59
CA ARG A 120 -1.49 1.58 -1.67
C ARG A 120 -2.04 1.59 -0.26
N LEU A 121 -1.16 1.52 0.75
CA LEU A 121 -1.58 1.56 2.15
C LEU A 121 -2.28 2.87 2.50
N THR A 122 -1.87 4.01 1.91
CA THR A 122 -2.59 5.28 2.09
C THR A 122 -4.01 5.20 1.56
N ARG A 123 -4.21 4.66 0.34
CA ARG A 123 -5.54 4.54 -0.26
C ARG A 123 -6.42 3.54 0.50
N LEU A 124 -5.85 2.44 1.00
CA LEU A 124 -6.54 1.53 1.90
C LEU A 124 -7.01 2.28 3.16
N GLN A 125 -6.12 3.05 3.80
CA GLN A 125 -6.45 3.79 5.02
C GLN A 125 -7.63 4.76 4.79
N GLU A 126 -7.61 5.53 3.70
CA GLU A 126 -8.69 6.46 3.34
C GLU A 126 -10.04 5.73 3.22
N VAL A 127 -10.09 4.62 2.47
CA VAL A 127 -11.34 3.85 2.28
C VAL A 127 -11.80 3.21 3.58
N LEU A 128 -10.88 2.74 4.43
CA LEU A 128 -11.27 2.22 5.74
C LEU A 128 -11.89 3.31 6.61
N GLU A 129 -11.33 4.53 6.61
CA GLU A 129 -11.89 5.67 7.34
C GLU A 129 -13.29 6.05 6.84
N GLU A 130 -13.51 6.06 5.52
CA GLU A 130 -14.83 6.23 4.89
C GLU A 130 -15.83 5.15 5.35
N VAL A 131 -15.45 3.87 5.22
CA VAL A 131 -16.29 2.73 5.62
C VAL A 131 -16.64 2.76 7.12
N ILE A 132 -15.68 3.15 7.97
CA ILE A 132 -15.90 3.26 9.43
C ILE A 132 -16.90 4.37 9.76
N ALA A 133 -16.93 5.45 8.99
CA ALA A 133 -17.84 6.57 9.20
C ALA A 133 -19.27 6.28 8.70
N GLU A 134 -19.41 5.49 7.64
CA GLU A 134 -20.70 5.27 6.98
C GLU A 134 -21.45 4.01 7.45
N ARG A 135 -20.71 2.96 7.87
CA ARG A 135 -21.32 1.69 8.27
C ARG A 135 -21.53 1.57 9.77
N GLU A 136 -22.38 0.61 10.13
CA GLU A 136 -22.69 0.31 11.52
C GLU A 136 -21.43 -0.08 12.31
N THR A 137 -21.40 0.32 13.58
CA THR A 137 -20.22 0.10 14.43
C THR A 137 -19.89 -1.38 14.55
N HIS A 138 -20.88 -2.27 14.63
CA HIS A 138 -20.64 -3.70 14.78
C HIS A 138 -20.03 -4.35 13.52
N GLU A 139 -20.21 -3.77 12.32
CA GLU A 139 -19.70 -4.32 11.05
C GLU A 139 -18.21 -3.99 10.80
N THR A 140 -17.71 -2.96 11.47
CA THR A 140 -16.44 -2.29 11.10
C THR A 140 -15.30 -2.53 12.09
N SER A 141 -15.41 -3.54 12.98
CA SER A 141 -14.37 -3.80 13.98
C SER A 141 -13.01 -4.10 13.36
N SER A 142 -12.95 -4.99 12.37
CA SER A 142 -11.71 -5.29 11.63
C SER A 142 -11.16 -4.08 10.89
N CYS A 143 -12.03 -3.27 10.27
CA CYS A 143 -11.64 -2.04 9.58
C CYS A 143 -10.98 -1.05 10.53
N ARG A 144 -11.56 -0.83 11.72
CA ARG A 144 -10.97 0.04 12.75
C ARG A 144 -9.61 -0.47 13.20
N ALA A 145 -9.48 -1.76 13.51
CA ALA A 145 -8.20 -2.34 13.93
C ALA A 145 -7.10 -2.14 12.88
N ILE A 146 -7.41 -2.37 11.60
CA ILE A 146 -6.45 -2.18 10.50
C ILE A 146 -6.12 -0.68 10.32
N SER A 147 -7.12 0.20 10.35
CA SER A 147 -6.91 1.65 10.22
C SER A 147 -6.07 2.21 11.38
N ASP A 148 -6.37 1.82 12.62
CA ASP A 148 -5.61 2.21 13.80
C ASP A 148 -4.17 1.71 13.74
N GLN A 149 -3.94 0.49 13.22
CA GLN A 149 -2.60 -0.03 13.03
C GLN A 149 -1.81 0.76 11.98
N LEU A 150 -2.47 1.23 10.91
CA LEU A 150 -1.87 2.04 9.85
C LEU A 150 -1.48 3.45 10.31
N LYS A 151 -2.08 3.99 11.39
CA LYS A 151 -1.66 5.27 11.98
C LYS A 151 -0.22 5.22 12.47
N TRP A 152 0.22 4.07 12.98
CA TRP A 152 1.58 3.83 13.49
C TRP A 152 2.48 3.10 12.48
N PHE A 153 2.02 2.92 11.25
CA PHE A 153 2.76 2.25 10.19
C PHE A 153 3.54 3.25 9.36
N ALA A 154 4.85 3.34 9.63
CA ALA A 154 5.81 4.14 8.86
C ALA A 154 5.37 5.61 8.63
N GLY A 155 6.11 6.33 7.76
CA GLY A 155 5.73 7.67 7.31
C GLY A 155 4.80 7.64 6.11
N LYS A 156 4.16 8.79 5.81
CA LYS A 156 3.28 8.96 4.64
C LYS A 156 3.99 8.61 3.32
N GLN A 157 5.28 8.89 3.21
CA GLN A 157 6.14 8.57 2.06
C GLN A 157 6.14 7.07 1.76
N VAL A 158 6.27 6.24 2.80
CA VAL A 158 6.25 4.77 2.65
C VAL A 158 4.84 4.31 2.32
N LYS A 159 3.82 4.78 3.06
CA LYS A 159 2.42 4.37 2.84
C LYS A 159 1.87 4.72 1.45
N ASN A 160 2.35 5.82 0.86
CA ASN A 160 1.93 6.26 -0.47
C ASN A 160 2.36 5.32 -1.59
N VAL A 161 3.40 4.49 -1.37
CA VAL A 161 3.94 3.58 -2.39
C VAL A 161 3.83 2.11 -1.99
N ALA A 162 3.94 1.79 -0.70
CA ALA A 162 3.79 0.45 -0.16
C ALA A 162 2.41 -0.11 -0.51
N SER A 163 2.38 -1.36 -0.97
CA SER A 163 1.16 -2.05 -1.37
C SER A 163 0.71 -3.07 -0.33
N VAL A 164 -0.59 -3.29 -0.21
CA VAL A 164 -1.20 -4.31 0.67
C VAL A 164 -0.60 -5.70 0.38
N GLY A 165 -0.62 -6.14 -0.87
CA GLY A 165 -0.09 -7.45 -1.26
C GLY A 165 1.42 -7.56 -1.07
N GLY A 166 2.15 -6.47 -1.26
CA GLY A 166 3.58 -6.41 -0.94
C GLY A 166 3.87 -6.63 0.55
N ASN A 167 3.09 -6.03 1.45
CA ASN A 167 3.21 -6.26 2.89
C ASN A 167 2.88 -7.72 3.26
N ILE A 168 1.80 -8.27 2.70
CA ILE A 168 1.38 -9.66 2.92
C ILE A 168 2.44 -10.65 2.42
N CYS A 169 2.81 -10.57 1.13
CA CYS A 169 3.72 -11.53 0.49
C CYS A 169 5.16 -11.42 0.97
N THR A 170 5.57 -10.29 1.56
CA THR A 170 6.88 -10.18 2.22
C THR A 170 6.95 -11.12 3.43
N ALA A 171 5.81 -11.41 4.08
CA ALA A 171 5.71 -12.32 5.20
C ALA A 171 6.79 -12.09 6.28
N SER A 172 7.01 -10.81 6.59
CA SER A 172 7.88 -10.43 7.71
C SER A 172 7.25 -10.94 9.01
N PRO A 173 8.01 -11.63 9.89
CA PRO A 173 7.50 -12.09 11.19
C PRO A 173 6.99 -10.94 12.09
N ILE A 174 7.43 -9.71 11.82
CA ILE A 174 7.03 -8.49 12.52
C ILE A 174 6.09 -7.61 11.69
N SER A 175 5.41 -8.17 10.68
CA SER A 175 4.40 -7.40 9.94
C SER A 175 3.26 -7.03 10.88
N ASP A 176 3.00 -5.72 11.00
CA ASP A 176 1.89 -5.21 11.82
C ASP A 176 0.51 -5.63 11.29
N LEU A 177 0.36 -5.83 9.97
CA LEU A 177 -0.95 -6.10 9.34
C LEU A 177 -1.26 -7.59 9.18
N ASN A 178 -0.24 -8.45 9.03
CA ASN A 178 -0.48 -9.88 8.81
C ASN A 178 -1.29 -10.55 9.93
N PRO A 179 -1.03 -10.28 11.23
CA PRO A 179 -1.87 -10.77 12.32
C PRO A 179 -3.32 -10.32 12.22
N LEU A 180 -3.55 -9.07 11.78
CA LEU A 180 -4.91 -8.53 11.64
C LEU A 180 -5.69 -9.19 10.50
N TRP A 181 -5.04 -9.47 9.36
CA TRP A 181 -5.68 -10.24 8.29
C TRP A 181 -6.10 -11.64 8.75
N MET A 182 -5.25 -12.30 9.54
CA MET A 182 -5.56 -13.61 10.13
C MET A 182 -6.70 -13.53 11.14
N ALA A 183 -6.65 -12.57 12.07
CA ALA A 183 -7.67 -12.38 13.10
C ALA A 183 -9.03 -11.98 12.51
N ALA A 184 -9.03 -11.15 11.46
CA ALA A 184 -10.22 -10.74 10.74
C ALA A 184 -10.80 -11.82 9.81
N ARG A 185 -10.18 -13.01 9.76
CA ARG A 185 -10.59 -14.13 8.89
C ARG A 185 -10.67 -13.70 7.42
N ALA A 186 -9.72 -12.89 6.98
CA ALA A 186 -9.64 -12.46 5.60
C ALA A 186 -9.32 -13.64 4.68
N ASP A 187 -9.83 -13.56 3.47
CA ASP A 187 -9.57 -14.50 2.40
C ASP A 187 -8.62 -13.88 1.38
N PHE A 188 -7.61 -14.64 0.97
CA PHE A 188 -6.68 -14.25 -0.06
C PHE A 188 -7.02 -14.97 -1.35
N HIS A 189 -7.30 -14.19 -2.40
CA HIS A 189 -7.52 -14.72 -3.74
C HIS A 189 -6.19 -14.74 -4.49
N ILE A 190 -5.81 -15.93 -4.92
CA ILE A 190 -4.56 -16.21 -5.61
C ILE A 190 -4.91 -16.63 -7.01
N ILE A 191 -4.26 -16.02 -8.00
CA ILE A 191 -4.48 -16.32 -9.42
C ILE A 191 -3.23 -16.98 -9.99
N ASP A 192 -3.44 -18.05 -10.75
CA ASP A 192 -2.37 -18.74 -11.48
C ASP A 192 -2.12 -18.12 -12.86
N SER A 193 -1.09 -18.57 -13.55
CA SER A 193 -0.74 -18.11 -14.90
C SER A 193 -1.77 -18.46 -15.98
N LYS A 194 -2.73 -19.34 -15.70
CA LYS A 194 -3.83 -19.71 -16.59
C LYS A 194 -5.09 -18.90 -16.32
N GLY A 195 -5.09 -18.06 -15.28
CA GLY A 195 -6.23 -17.24 -14.87
C GLY A 195 -7.18 -17.93 -13.89
N ASN A 196 -6.86 -19.12 -13.38
CA ASN A 196 -7.67 -19.77 -12.35
C ASN A 196 -7.45 -19.09 -11.01
N ILE A 197 -8.53 -18.85 -10.27
CA ILE A 197 -8.47 -18.27 -8.93
C ILE A 197 -8.75 -19.34 -7.89
N ARG A 198 -7.87 -19.43 -6.89
CA ARG A 198 -8.11 -20.18 -5.66
C ARG A 198 -8.16 -19.22 -4.48
N THR A 199 -8.89 -19.63 -3.45
CA THR A 199 -9.02 -18.88 -2.20
C THR A 199 -8.26 -19.59 -1.09
N VAL A 200 -7.52 -18.82 -0.30
CA VAL A 200 -6.79 -19.30 0.88
C VAL A 200 -7.14 -18.40 2.06
N HIS A 201 -7.50 -19.00 3.19
CA HIS A 201 -7.69 -18.23 4.42
C HIS A 201 -6.37 -17.61 4.87
N ALA A 202 -6.38 -16.37 5.33
CA ALA A 202 -5.16 -15.65 5.73
C ALA A 202 -4.30 -16.44 6.75
N LYS A 203 -4.94 -17.20 7.66
CA LYS A 203 -4.26 -18.04 8.66
C LYS A 203 -3.42 -19.18 8.07
N ASP A 204 -3.80 -19.68 6.89
CA ASP A 204 -3.17 -20.82 6.23
C ASP A 204 -2.15 -20.38 5.17
N PHE A 205 -2.09 -19.08 4.87
CA PHE A 205 -1.23 -18.52 3.84
C PHE A 205 0.26 -18.42 4.26
N PHE A 206 0.55 -18.28 5.55
CA PHE A 206 1.92 -18.10 6.05
C PHE A 206 2.52 -19.43 6.48
N LEU A 207 3.41 -19.98 5.65
CA LEU A 207 3.96 -21.34 5.83
C LEU A 207 5.24 -21.39 6.66
N GLY A 208 5.84 -20.24 6.97
CA GLY A 208 7.08 -20.15 7.74
C GLY A 208 7.77 -18.79 7.57
N TYR A 209 9.01 -18.69 8.06
CA TYR A 209 9.80 -17.46 7.99
C TYR A 209 9.93 -16.97 6.54
N ARG A 210 9.29 -15.83 6.22
CA ARG A 210 9.25 -15.23 4.87
C ARG A 210 8.81 -16.21 3.76
N LYS A 211 8.00 -17.21 4.11
CA LYS A 211 7.47 -18.22 3.19
C LYS A 211 5.94 -18.17 3.19
N VAL A 212 5.35 -18.07 2.00
CA VAL A 212 3.90 -18.00 1.81
C VAL A 212 3.40 -19.11 0.89
N ASP A 213 2.11 -19.38 0.95
CA ASP A 213 1.41 -20.33 0.09
C ASP A 213 1.15 -19.74 -1.31
N LEU A 214 2.22 -19.48 -2.05
CA LEU A 214 2.18 -19.15 -3.47
C LEU A 214 3.04 -20.16 -4.23
N ALA A 215 2.42 -20.92 -5.11
CA ALA A 215 3.11 -21.80 -6.04
C ALA A 215 3.82 -20.98 -7.14
N GLN A 216 4.70 -21.66 -7.87
CA GLN A 216 5.44 -21.04 -8.95
C GLN A 216 4.48 -20.54 -10.05
N GLY A 217 4.58 -19.25 -10.39
CA GLY A 217 3.71 -18.61 -11.39
C GLY A 217 2.41 -18.03 -10.82
N GLU A 218 2.08 -18.30 -9.55
CA GLU A 218 0.95 -17.68 -8.88
C GLU A 218 1.28 -16.27 -8.39
N ILE A 219 0.24 -15.44 -8.27
CA ILE A 219 0.31 -14.13 -7.66
C ILE A 219 -0.88 -13.92 -6.72
N LEU A 220 -0.66 -13.15 -5.65
CA LEU A 220 -1.77 -12.64 -4.85
C LEU A 220 -2.55 -11.61 -5.68
N HIS A 221 -3.80 -11.92 -5.98
CA HIS A 221 -4.68 -11.10 -6.81
C HIS A 221 -5.38 -10.03 -5.96
N SER A 222 -6.12 -10.48 -4.95
CA SER A 222 -6.90 -9.62 -4.07
C SER A 222 -7.04 -10.22 -2.68
N ILE A 223 -7.45 -9.39 -1.75
CA ILE A 223 -7.77 -9.69 -0.37
C ILE A 223 -9.25 -9.38 -0.19
N PHE A 224 -10.00 -10.32 0.37
CA PHE A 224 -11.37 -10.11 0.80
C PHE A 224 -11.42 -10.02 2.32
N LEU A 225 -11.76 -8.83 2.82
CA LEU A 225 -11.94 -8.56 4.25
C LEU A 225 -13.44 -8.62 4.58
N PRO A 226 -13.93 -9.64 5.29
CA PRO A 226 -15.34 -9.73 5.63
C PRO A 226 -15.74 -8.63 6.62
N TRP A 227 -17.00 -8.20 6.57
CA TRP A 227 -17.57 -7.40 7.65
C TRP A 227 -17.61 -8.20 8.96
N SER A 228 -17.39 -7.51 10.07
CA SER A 228 -17.47 -8.10 11.40
C SER A 228 -18.93 -8.47 11.71
N ARG A 229 -19.15 -9.61 12.37
CA ARG A 229 -20.49 -10.04 12.78
C ARG A 229 -20.90 -9.33 14.07
N HIS A 230 -22.19 -9.43 14.40
CA HIS A 230 -22.64 -9.06 15.75
C HIS A 230 -21.84 -9.83 16.81
N PHE A 231 -21.39 -9.10 17.83
CA PHE A 231 -20.54 -9.62 18.92
C PHE A 231 -19.17 -10.14 18.49
N GLU A 232 -18.69 -9.77 17.30
CA GLU A 232 -17.32 -10.01 16.86
C GLU A 232 -16.48 -8.73 17.00
N PHE A 233 -15.37 -8.84 17.73
CA PHE A 233 -14.47 -7.72 17.97
C PHE A 233 -13.05 -8.09 17.59
N VAL A 234 -12.40 -7.20 16.85
CA VAL A 234 -10.99 -7.27 16.48
C VAL A 234 -10.32 -6.01 17.01
N LYS A 235 -9.19 -6.19 17.69
CA LYS A 235 -8.38 -5.10 18.25
C LYS A 235 -6.91 -5.30 17.91
N GLU A 236 -6.28 -4.20 17.52
CA GLU A 236 -4.88 -4.08 17.19
C GLU A 236 -4.04 -3.69 18.41
N PHE A 237 -2.85 -4.28 18.50
CA PHE A 237 -1.83 -3.90 19.47
C PHE A 237 -0.46 -3.98 18.78
N LYS A 238 0.39 -2.99 19.06
CA LYS A 238 1.77 -2.94 18.57
C LYS A 238 2.69 -2.52 19.71
N GLN A 239 3.80 -3.23 19.85
CA GLN A 239 4.91 -2.81 20.69
C GLN A 239 6.04 -2.31 19.81
N SER A 240 6.56 -1.13 20.11
CA SER A 240 7.73 -0.54 19.47
C SER A 240 8.51 0.28 20.47
N HIS A 241 9.79 0.53 20.20
CA HIS A 241 10.57 1.54 20.92
C HIS A 241 10.14 2.97 20.54
N ARG A 242 9.52 3.14 19.36
CA ARG A 242 9.08 4.43 18.83
C ARG A 242 7.92 4.29 17.85
#